data_AF-A0A7H4LYG6-F1
#
_entry.id   AF-A0A7H4LYG6-F1
#
_cell.length_a   1.000
_cell.length_b   1.000
_cell.length_c   1.000
_cell.angle_alpha   90.00
_cell.angle_beta   90.00
_cell.angle_gamma   90.00
#
_symmetry.space_group_name_H-M   'P 1'
#
loop_
_entity.id
_entity.type
_entity.pdbx_description
1 polymer ?
#
loop_
_entity_poly.entity_id
_entity_poly.type
_entity_poly.pdbx_seq_one_letter_code
_entity_poly.pdbx_strand_id
1 'polypeptide(L)'
;MMEIIFHKCEFVGEMVTLQEAQRSLCLESYDRIEQTLNECIAAKMLPANLLTRRAAILMRSYLSGLMENWLLAPNAFDLQHEARAYVETLLEMYQLCPSLRSSEGAEA
;
A
#
# COMPACT_ATOMS: atom_id res chain seq x y z
N MET A 1 10.72 0.05 -16.31
CA MET A 1 11.29 -1.09 -15.55
C MET A 1 10.20 -1.90 -14.85
N MET A 2 9.21 -1.28 -14.18
CA MET A 2 8.07 -2.01 -13.57
C MET A 2 7.23 -2.81 -14.58
N GLU A 3 6.89 -2.26 -15.75
CA GLU A 3 6.10 -2.98 -16.78
C GLU A 3 6.73 -4.31 -17.23
N ILE A 4 8.07 -4.38 -17.30
CA ILE A 4 8.80 -5.61 -17.65
C ILE A 4 8.69 -6.64 -16.51
N ILE A 5 8.80 -6.18 -15.26
CA ILE A 5 8.74 -7.04 -14.07
C ILE A 5 7.31 -7.59 -13.86
N PHE A 6 6.28 -6.77 -14.08
CA PHE A 6 4.89 -7.16 -13.85
C PHE A 6 4.28 -8.00 -14.98
N HIS A 7 4.67 -7.80 -16.24
CA HIS A 7 3.96 -8.41 -17.37
C HIS A 7 4.82 -9.28 -18.29
N LYS A 8 6.16 -9.23 -18.18
CA LYS A 8 7.05 -9.92 -19.13
C LYS A 8 8.13 -10.79 -18.49
N CYS A 9 8.29 -10.73 -17.16
CA CYS A 9 9.32 -11.49 -16.47
C CYS A 9 8.75 -12.80 -15.93
N GLU A 10 9.13 -13.93 -16.54
CA GLU A 10 8.94 -15.24 -15.93
C GLU A 10 10.07 -15.47 -14.91
N PHE A 11 9.74 -15.58 -13.62
CA PHE A 11 10.72 -15.81 -12.57
C PHE A 11 11.13 -17.29 -12.53
N VAL A 12 12.08 -17.68 -13.37
CA VAL A 12 12.62 -19.05 -13.45
C VAL A 12 14.15 -19.04 -13.34
N GLY A 13 14.73 -20.07 -12.73
CA GLY A 13 16.19 -20.20 -12.58
C GLY A 13 16.81 -19.10 -11.72
N GLU A 14 17.81 -18.39 -12.25
CA GLU A 14 18.57 -17.35 -11.51
C GLU A 14 17.71 -16.13 -11.10
N MET A 15 16.56 -15.91 -11.74
CA MET A 15 15.62 -14.83 -11.43
C MET A 15 14.79 -15.05 -10.16
N VAL A 16 14.81 -16.26 -9.57
CA VAL A 16 14.14 -16.55 -8.28
C VAL A 16 14.77 -15.74 -7.15
N THR A 17 16.10 -15.57 -7.18
CA THR A 17 16.82 -14.76 -6.18
C THR A 17 16.43 -13.29 -6.20
N LEU A 18 16.09 -12.76 -7.38
CA LEU A 18 15.57 -11.40 -7.55
C LEU A 18 14.13 -11.28 -7.02
N GLN A 19 13.31 -12.32 -7.20
CA GLN A 19 11.97 -12.39 -6.62
C GLN A 19 12.01 -12.44 -5.08
N GLU A 20 12.94 -13.21 -4.51
CA GLU A 20 13.17 -13.27 -3.07
C GLU A 20 13.69 -11.94 -2.51
N ALA A 21 14.60 -11.27 -3.21
CA ALA A 21 15.07 -9.93 -2.85
C ALA A 21 13.92 -8.89 -2.92
N GLN A 22 13.08 -8.93 -3.95
CA GLN A 22 11.87 -8.10 -4.03
C GLN A 22 10.89 -8.38 -2.90
N ARG A 23 10.72 -9.65 -2.52
CA ARG A 23 9.87 -10.05 -1.40
C ARG A 23 10.43 -9.53 -0.08
N SER A 24 11.74 -9.62 0.13
CA SER A 24 12.41 -9.08 1.31
C SER A 24 12.23 -7.57 1.40
N LEU A 25 12.48 -6.85 0.31
CA LEU A 25 12.29 -5.39 0.23
C LEU A 25 10.83 -4.99 0.42
N CYS A 26 9.89 -5.80 -0.06
CA CYS A 26 8.46 -5.62 0.18
C CYS A 26 8.10 -5.77 1.66
N LEU A 27 8.69 -6.75 2.35
CA LEU A 27 8.43 -6.99 3.77
C LEU A 27 9.01 -5.86 4.62
N GLU A 28 10.24 -5.44 4.34
CA GLU A 28 10.89 -4.29 4.99
C GLU A 28 10.13 -2.97 4.71
N SER A 29 9.54 -2.84 3.52
CA SER A 29 8.70 -1.69 3.19
C SER A 29 7.46 -1.59 4.07
N TYR A 30 6.90 -2.70 4.57
CA TYR A 30 5.75 -2.62 5.47
C TYR A 30 6.13 -2.01 6.81
N ASP A 31 7.27 -2.39 7.36
CA ASP A 31 7.74 -1.88 8.66
C ASP A 31 7.99 -0.38 8.58
N ARG A 32 8.52 0.11 7.45
CA ARG A 32 8.68 1.55 7.19
C ARG A 32 7.34 2.28 7.09
N ILE A 33 6.35 1.70 6.41
CA ILE A 33 5.01 2.29 6.31
C ILE A 33 4.35 2.32 7.69
N GLU A 34 4.45 1.25 8.47
CA GLU A 34 3.92 1.19 9.83
C GLU A 34 4.55 2.24 10.73
N GLN A 35 5.87 2.43 10.63
CA GLN A 35 6.57 3.49 11.37
C GLN A 35 6.00 4.88 11.05
N THR A 36 5.82 5.20 9.76
CA THR A 36 5.20 6.48 9.36
C THR A 36 3.75 6.60 9.84
N LEU A 37 2.96 5.52 9.78
CA LEU A 37 1.59 5.52 10.30
C LEU A 37 1.56 5.76 11.82
N ASN A 38 2.49 5.16 12.57
CA ASN A 38 2.64 5.39 14.01
C ASN A 38 3.03 6.84 14.33
N GLU A 39 3.89 7.46 13.52
CA GLU A 39 4.22 8.89 13.65
C GLU A 39 2.99 9.78 13.41
N CYS A 40 2.16 9.46 12.41
CA CYS A 40 0.90 10.15 12.18
C CYS A 40 -0.11 9.98 13.33
N ILE A 41 -0.15 8.79 13.95
CA ILE A 41 -0.95 8.54 15.16
C ILE A 41 -0.44 9.39 16.32
N ALA A 42 0.87 9.44 16.55
CA ALA A 42 1.49 10.28 17.59
C ALA A 42 1.20 11.78 17.38
N ALA A 43 1.13 12.21 16.11
CA ALA A 43 0.73 13.56 15.72
C ALA A 43 -0.80 13.80 15.74
N LYS A 44 -1.61 12.81 16.16
CA LYS A 44 -3.08 12.84 16.20
C LYS A 44 -3.75 13.07 14.83
N MET A 45 -3.04 12.74 13.75
CA MET A 45 -3.57 12.83 12.38
C MET A 45 -4.35 11.57 11.96
N LEU A 46 -4.13 10.45 12.64
CA LEU A 46 -4.83 9.19 12.43
C LEU A 46 -5.41 8.67 13.77
N PRO A 47 -6.45 7.82 13.71
CA PRO A 47 -7.03 7.22 14.92
C PRO A 47 -5.99 6.42 15.71
N ALA A 48 -5.97 6.59 17.04
CA ALA A 48 -5.00 5.92 17.92
C ALA A 48 -5.12 4.38 17.92
N ASN A 49 -6.28 3.86 17.53
CA ASN A 49 -6.56 2.43 17.43
C ASN A 49 -6.50 1.90 15.99
N LEU A 50 -5.85 2.63 15.06
CA LEU A 50 -5.63 2.16 13.71
C LEU A 50 -4.74 0.90 13.71
N LEU A 51 -5.21 -0.15 13.02
CA LEU A 51 -4.43 -1.38 12.79
C LEU A 51 -3.35 -1.13 11.74
N THR A 52 -2.21 -0.58 12.16
CA THR A 52 -1.11 -0.11 11.30
C THR A 52 -0.59 -1.19 10.35
N ARG A 53 -0.41 -2.44 10.80
CA ARG A 53 0.00 -3.55 9.91
C ARG A 53 -1.00 -3.78 8.77
N ARG A 54 -2.30 -3.77 9.08
CA ARG A 54 -3.36 -3.94 8.08
C ARG A 54 -3.39 -2.76 7.11
N ALA A 55 -3.23 -1.54 7.63
CA ALA A 55 -3.15 -0.33 6.85
C ALA A 55 -1.94 -0.32 5.89
N ALA A 56 -0.77 -0.77 6.33
CA ALA A 56 0.44 -0.87 5.50
C ALA A 56 0.29 -1.88 4.35
N ILE A 57 -0.32 -3.05 4.62
CA ILE A 57 -0.65 -4.04 3.59
C ILE A 57 -1.59 -3.42 2.54
N LEU A 58 -2.64 -2.72 2.99
CA LEU A 58 -3.59 -2.05 2.10
C LEU A 58 -2.96 -0.93 1.27
N MET A 59 -2.05 -0.13 1.86
CA MET A 59 -1.34 0.93 1.13
C MET A 59 -0.62 0.34 -0.07
N ARG A 60 0.16 -0.72 0.17
CA ARG A 60 0.98 -1.32 -0.86
C ARG A 60 0.13 -2.00 -1.92
N SER A 61 -0.89 -2.77 -1.52
CA SER A 61 -1.76 -3.46 -2.48
C SER A 61 -2.55 -2.49 -3.35
N TYR A 62 -3.07 -1.41 -2.76
CA TYR A 62 -3.83 -0.38 -3.46
C TYR A 62 -2.98 0.37 -4.49
N LEU A 63 -1.82 0.90 -4.06
CA LEU A 63 -0.94 1.65 -4.96
C LEU A 63 -0.34 0.77 -6.06
N SER A 64 0.09 -0.45 -5.69
CA SER A 64 0.67 -1.39 -6.68
C SER A 64 -0.39 -1.83 -7.69
N GLY A 65 -1.61 -2.12 -7.23
CA GLY A 65 -2.72 -2.49 -8.10
C GLY A 65 -3.16 -1.36 -9.04
N LEU A 66 -3.18 -0.10 -8.57
CA LEU A 66 -3.44 1.07 -9.42
C LEU A 66 -2.37 1.19 -10.52
N MET A 67 -1.09 1.07 -10.17
CA MET A 67 0.00 1.16 -11.12
C MET A 67 -0.03 0.01 -12.13
N GLU A 68 -0.25 -1.22 -11.66
CA GLU A 68 -0.33 -2.42 -12.53
C GLU A 68 -1.50 -2.31 -13.51
N ASN A 69 -2.70 -1.95 -13.02
CA ASN A 69 -3.87 -1.80 -13.89
C ASN A 69 -3.69 -0.69 -14.93
N TRP A 70 -3.05 0.42 -14.53
CA TRP A 70 -2.77 1.51 -15.46
C TRP A 70 -1.72 1.11 -16.51
N LEU A 71 -0.66 0.40 -16.12
CA LEU A 71 0.35 -0.09 -17.06
C LEU A 71 -0.22 -1.13 -18.04
N LEU A 72 -1.15 -1.97 -17.56
CA LEU A 72 -1.84 -2.95 -18.40
C LEU A 72 -2.78 -2.30 -19.43
N ALA A 73 -3.49 -1.24 -19.04
CA ALA A 73 -4.44 -0.54 -19.90
C ALA A 73 -4.40 0.99 -19.67
N PRO A 74 -3.42 1.71 -20.25
CA PRO A 74 -3.22 3.15 -19.99
C PRO A 74 -4.41 4.03 -20.40
N ASN A 75 -5.26 3.54 -21.31
CA ASN A 75 -6.44 4.24 -21.80
C ASN A 75 -7.72 3.92 -20.99
N ALA A 76 -7.64 3.02 -20.00
CA ALA A 76 -8.81 2.65 -19.18
C ALA A 76 -9.19 3.76 -18.20
N PHE A 77 -8.21 4.50 -17.67
CA PHE A 77 -8.41 5.64 -16.79
C PHE A 77 -7.18 6.57 -16.80
N ASP A 78 -7.41 7.85 -16.54
CA ASP A 78 -6.33 8.85 -16.42
C ASP A 78 -5.74 8.84 -15.01
N LEU A 79 -4.70 8.02 -14.82
CA LEU A 79 -3.99 7.96 -13.54
C LEU A 79 -3.37 9.30 -13.15
N GLN A 80 -2.90 10.11 -14.12
CA GLN A 80 -2.24 11.38 -13.80
C GLN A 80 -3.25 12.39 -13.24
N HIS A 81 -4.44 12.46 -13.82
CA HIS A 81 -5.51 13.31 -13.35
C HIS A 81 -6.06 12.84 -11.99
N GLU A 82 -6.32 11.54 -11.85
CA GLU A 82 -6.99 10.96 -10.67
C GLU A 82 -6.05 10.65 -9.49
N ALA A 83 -4.72 10.71 -9.68
CA ALA A 83 -3.74 10.30 -8.66
C ALA A 83 -3.98 10.94 -7.29
N ARG A 84 -4.33 12.24 -7.26
CA ARG A 84 -4.64 12.94 -6.00
C ARG A 84 -5.85 12.33 -5.31
N ALA A 85 -6.95 12.15 -6.03
CA ALA A 85 -8.19 11.60 -5.49
C ALA A 85 -7.98 10.17 -4.97
N TYR A 86 -7.17 9.36 -5.66
CA TYR A 86 -6.84 8.01 -5.21
C TYR A 86 -6.06 8.00 -3.89
N VAL A 87 -5.11 8.91 -3.71
CA VAL A 87 -4.35 9.04 -2.46
C VAL A 87 -5.24 9.58 -1.33
N GLU A 88 -6.06 10.59 -1.62
CA GLU A 88 -7.03 11.13 -0.64
C GLU A 88 -7.98 10.03 -0.16
N THR A 89 -8.54 9.24 -1.07
CA THR A 89 -9.41 8.08 -0.75
C THR A 89 -8.71 7.08 0.16
N LEU A 90 -7.43 6.78 -0.10
CA LEU A 90 -6.65 5.87 0.74
C LEU A 90 -6.46 6.43 2.17
N LEU A 91 -6.21 7.73 2.29
CA LEU A 91 -6.05 8.39 3.59
C LEU A 91 -7.37 8.47 4.36
N GLU A 92 -8.47 8.77 3.68
CA GLU A 92 -9.83 8.76 4.25
C GLU A 92 -10.19 7.37 4.78
N MET A 93 -9.82 6.30 4.07
CA MET A 93 -10.01 4.92 4.51
C MET A 93 -9.36 4.67 5.88
N TYR A 94 -8.15 5.19 6.14
CA TYR A 94 -7.49 5.05 7.45
C TYR A 94 -8.16 5.85 8.56
N GLN A 95 -8.81 6.96 8.22
CA GLN A 95 -9.50 7.81 9.20
C GLN A 95 -10.88 7.27 9.55
N LEU A 96 -11.63 6.79 8.54
CA LEU A 96 -13.07 6.62 8.63
C LEU A 96 -13.51 5.15 8.74
N CYS A 97 -12.78 4.19 8.15
CA CYS A 97 -13.25 2.81 8.10
C CYS A 97 -13.14 2.11 9.48
N PRO A 98 -14.25 1.67 10.08
CA PRO A 98 -14.22 1.02 11.39
C PRO A 98 -13.55 -0.36 11.36
N SER A 99 -13.56 -1.04 10.20
CA SER A 99 -12.88 -2.32 10.00
C SER A 99 -11.35 -2.23 10.05
N LEU A 100 -10.79 -1.02 10.05
CA LEU A 100 -9.36 -0.77 10.24
C LEU A 100 -9.00 -0.41 11.69
N ARG A 101 -9.96 -0.48 12.61
CA ARG A 101 -9.76 -0.17 14.02
C ARG A 101 -9.63 -1.44 14.85
N SER A 102 -8.78 -1.42 15.88
CA SER A 102 -8.77 -2.48 16.89
C SER A 102 -10.02 -2.35 17.78
N SER A 103 -10.59 -3.48 18.19
CA SER A 103 -11.71 -3.52 19.12
C SER A 103 -11.35 -2.98 20.51
N GLU A 104 -10.07 -2.98 20.86
CA GLU A 104 -9.56 -2.57 22.17
C GLU A 104 -9.49 -1.04 22.36
N GLY A 105 -9.72 -0.25 21.30
CA GLY A 105 -9.70 1.22 21.38
C GLY A 105 -11.08 1.90 21.29
N ALA A 106 -12.18 1.13 21.36
CA ALA A 106 -13.54 1.68 21.34
C ALA A 106 -14.07 2.06 22.74
N GLU A 107 -13.32 1.74 23.80
CA GLU A 107 -13.63 2.08 25.19
C GLU A 107 -12.56 3.04 25.75
N ALA A 108 -12.67 4.32 25.38
CA ALA A 108 -12.02 5.44 26.09
C ALA A 108 -12.83 6.73 25.88
#